data_AF-A0A3R9NBT8-F1
#
_entry.id   AF-A0A3R9NBT8-F1
#
_cell.length_a   1.000
_cell.length_b   1.000
_cell.length_c   1.000
_cell.angle_alpha   90.00
_cell.angle_beta   90.00
_cell.angle_gamma   90.00
#
_symmetry.space_group_name_H-M   'P 1'
#
loop_
_entity.id
_entity.type
_entity.pdbx_description
1 polymer ?
#
loop_
_entity_poly.entity_id
_entity_poly.type
_entity_poly.pdbx_seq_one_letter_code
_entity_poly.pdbx_strand_id
1 'polypeptide(L)' 'MSAQVGDMIKVKVGEKKGKRGQVVTVRENSVIVEFGTNEKGVPIRTVVNHKNYISE' A
#
# COMPACT_ATOMS: atom_id res chain seq x y z
N MET A 1 3.75 1.40 15.31
CA MET A 1 2.44 0.88 14.85
C MET A 1 2.61 0.40 13.43
N SER A 2 2.36 -0.89 13.19
CA SER A 2 2.34 -1.46 11.85
C SER A 2 0.92 -1.32 11.29
N ALA A 3 0.77 -0.95 10.02
CA ALA A 3 -0.55 -0.89 9.40
C ALA A 3 -1.23 -2.27 9.40
N GLN A 4 -2.54 -2.27 9.50
CA GLN A 4 -3.40 -3.45 9.48
C GLN A 4 -4.13 -3.56 8.13
N VAL A 5 -4.72 -4.73 7.88
CA VAL A 5 -5.58 -4.91 6.71
C VAL A 5 -6.79 -3.99 6.83
N GLY A 6 -7.07 -3.21 5.80
CA GLY A 6 -8.11 -2.19 5.77
C GLY A 6 -7.59 -0.77 5.91
N ASP A 7 -6.38 -0.58 6.47
CA ASP A 7 -5.81 0.75 6.69
C ASP A 7 -5.43 1.43 5.38
N MET A 8 -5.56 2.76 5.37
CA MET A 8 -5.02 3.60 4.31
C MET A 8 -3.57 3.91 4.60
N ILE A 9 -2.70 3.67 3.63
CA ILE A 9 -1.28 4.01 3.75
C ILE A 9 -0.87 4.95 2.63
N LYS A 10 0.00 5.90 2.98
CA LYS A 10 0.64 6.82 2.04
C LYS A 10 2.09 6.43 1.84
N VAL A 11 2.47 6.14 0.60
CA VAL A 11 3.84 5.77 0.25
C VAL A 11 4.76 6.99 0.39
N LYS A 12 5.87 6.83 1.12
CA LYS A 12 6.85 7.90 1.41
C LYS A 12 7.96 8.01 0.36
N VAL A 13 8.28 6.91 -0.32
CA VAL A 13 9.48 6.78 -1.17
C VAL A 13 9.23 5.92 -2.42
N GLY A 14 10.10 6.05 -3.43
CA GLY A 14 10.03 5.30 -4.70
C GLY A 14 9.06 5.92 -5.73
N GLU A 15 8.83 5.21 -6.84
CA GLU A 15 7.99 5.68 -7.96
C GLU A 15 6.52 5.90 -7.59
N LYS A 16 6.07 5.29 -6.48
CA LYS A 16 4.72 5.43 -5.96
C LYS A 16 4.64 6.48 -4.83
N LYS A 17 5.70 7.24 -4.56
CA LYS A 17 5.73 8.27 -3.51
C LYS A 17 4.54 9.23 -3.66
N GLY A 18 3.85 9.48 -2.55
CA GLY A 18 2.68 10.34 -2.49
C GLY A 18 1.37 9.65 -2.84
N LYS A 19 1.40 8.44 -3.43
CA LYS A 19 0.17 7.67 -3.67
C LYS A 19 -0.37 7.09 -2.36
N ARG A 20 -1.70 7.06 -2.29
CA ARG A 20 -2.49 6.45 -1.22
C ARG A 20 -3.09 5.15 -1.72
N GLY A 21 -3.06 4.13 -0.88
CA GLY A 21 -3.71 2.87 -1.18
C GLY A 21 -4.15 2.16 0.09
N GLN A 22 -5.06 1.22 -0.06
CA GLN A 22 -5.57 0.43 1.04
C GLN A 22 -4.74 -0.83 1.23
N VAL A 23 -4.38 -1.15 2.46
CA VAL A 23 -3.68 -2.38 2.80
C VAL A 23 -4.64 -3.56 2.67
N VAL A 24 -4.34 -4.49 1.77
CA VAL A 24 -5.13 -5.71 1.56
C VAL A 24 -4.50 -6.92 2.25
N THR A 25 -3.20 -6.86 2.56
CA THR A 25 -2.48 -7.94 3.24
C THR A 25 -1.29 -7.38 3.99
N VAL A 26 -1.06 -7.88 5.20
CA VAL A 26 0.12 -7.57 6.00
C VAL A 26 1.02 -8.81 6.05
N ARG A 27 2.31 -8.62 5.81
CA ARG A 27 3.38 -9.61 5.97
C ARG A 27 4.34 -9.12 7.05
N GLU A 28 5.28 -9.95 7.49
CA GLU A 28 6.24 -9.58 8.55
C GLU A 28 7.03 -8.28 8.28
N ASN A 29 7.44 -8.05 7.03
CA ASN A 29 8.31 -6.94 6.66
C ASN A 29 7.68 -5.97 5.65
N SER A 30 6.47 -6.26 5.18
CA SER A 30 5.84 -5.50 4.11
C SER A 30 4.33 -5.63 4.13
N VAL A 31 3.67 -4.71 3.45
CA VAL A 31 2.23 -4.74 3.19
C VAL A 31 1.99 -4.79 1.70
N ILE A 32 0.89 -5.44 1.32
CA ILE A 32 0.36 -5.36 -0.03
C ILE A 32 -0.71 -4.29 -0.01
N VAL A 33 -0.58 -3.34 -0.94
CA VAL A 33 -1.40 -2.14 -1.01
C VAL A 33 -2.07 -2.08 -2.36
N GLU A 34 -3.37 -1.82 -2.37
CA GLU A 34 -4.17 -1.61 -3.57
C GLU A 34 -4.39 -0.12 -3.79
N PHE A 35 -3.95 0.40 -4.94
CA PHE A 35 -4.08 1.84 -5.29
C PHE A 35 -5.32 2.14 -6.14
N GLY A 36 -6.17 1.13 -6.38
CA GLY A 36 -7.31 1.20 -7.29
C GLY A 36 -7.18 0.20 -8.44
N THR A 37 -7.92 0.43 -9.51
CA THR A 37 -8.14 -0.55 -10.59
C THR A 37 -7.65 0.02 -11.92
N ASN A 38 -7.06 -0.80 -12.78
CA ASN A 38 -6.70 -0.38 -14.13
C ASN A 38 -7.91 -0.36 -15.07
N GLU A 39 -7.73 0.13 -16.30
CA GLU A 39 -8.78 0.20 -17.34
C GLU A 39 -9.40 -1.16 -17.70
N LYS A 40 -8.75 -2.27 -17.32
CA LYS A 40 -9.22 -3.65 -17.56
C LYS A 40 -9.94 -4.25 -16.34
N GLY A 41 -10.21 -3.48 -15.30
CA GLY A 41 -10.86 -3.98 -14.08
C GLY A 41 -9.95 -4.78 -13.16
N VAL A 42 -8.63 -4.77 -13.39
CA VAL A 42 -7.66 -5.50 -12.56
C VAL A 42 -7.11 -4.57 -11.48
N PRO A 43 -7.14 -4.97 -10.19
CA PRO A 43 -6.61 -4.17 -9.10
C PRO A 43 -5.09 -3.98 -9.23
N ILE A 44 -4.64 -2.74 -9.09
CA ILE A 44 -3.24 -2.36 -9.09
C ILE A 44 -2.70 -2.51 -7.67
N ARG A 45 -2.04 -3.65 -7.43
CA ARG A 45 -1.44 -3.98 -6.14
C ARG A 45 0.08 -3.81 -6.18
N THR A 46 0.66 -3.31 -5.10
CA THR A 46 2.12 -3.29 -4.92
C THR A 46 2.51 -3.75 -3.53
N VAL A 47 3.73 -4.24 -3.39
CA VAL A 47 4.34 -4.52 -2.10
C VAL A 47 5.07 -3.27 -1.61
N VAL A 48 4.82 -2.84 -0.38
CA VAL A 48 5.50 -1.70 0.27
C VAL A 48 6.05 -2.15 1.61
N ASN A 49 7.32 -1.86 1.89
CA ASN A 49 7.92 -2.16 3.19
C ASN A 49 7.38 -1.23 4.29
N HIS A 50 7.26 -1.71 5.52
CA HIS A 50 6.82 -0.92 6.69
C HIS A 50 7.57 0.40 6.88
N LYS A 51 8.86 0.45 6.50
CA LYS A 51 9.67 1.69 6.58
C LYS A 51 9.35 2.73 5.50
N ASN A 52 8.64 2.34 4.44
CA ASN A 52 8.45 3.11 3.22
C ASN A 52 7.05 3.74 3.11
N TYR A 53 6.20 3.63 4.13
CA TYR A 53 4.87 4.24 4.14
C TYR A 53 4.52 4.85 5.51
N ILE A 54 3.49 5.68 5.53
CA ILE A 54 2.82 6.15 6.75
C ILE A 54 1.43 5.54 6.76
N SER A 55 1.04 4.92 7.86
CA SER A 55 -0.36 4.56 8.11
C SER A 55 -1.12 5.82 8.49
N GLU A 56 -2.20 6.12 7.77
CA GLU A 56 -3.13 7.22 8.10
C GLU A 56 -4.32 6.68 8.90
#